data_AF-A0A852SNW5-F1
#
_entry.id   AF-A0A852SNW5-F1
#
_cell.length_a   1.000
_cell.length_b   1.000
_cell.length_c   1.000
_cell.angle_alpha   90.00
_cell.angle_beta   90.00
_cell.angle_gamma   90.00
#
_symmetry.space_group_name_H-M   'P 1'
#
loop_
_entity.id
_entity.type
_entity.pdbx_description
1 polymer ?
#
loop_
_entity_poly.entity_id
_entity_poly.type
_entity_poly.pdbx_seq_one_letter_code
_entity_poly.pdbx_strand_id
1 'polypeptide(L)'
;MFKGFREFILRGNVIDLAVAVVIGAAFTAVVNSIVANIFNPIIGALFRADSLDSAGIVAIGDAEIKFGAVLGAIIQFLIVAVVVYFVFVLPINHLKKAAFAIKGTPAESLEKTNEELPPTETELLIEIRDLLAAQRAAAADEPPATGHVPKH
;
A
#
# COMPACT_ATOMS: atom_id res chain seq x y z
N MET A 1 -25.84 -22.02 10.25
CA MET A 1 -25.10 -21.48 9.10
C MET A 1 -24.91 -19.96 9.21
N PHE A 2 -25.98 -19.17 9.35
CA PHE A 2 -25.89 -17.71 9.51
C PHE A 2 -25.00 -17.23 10.68
N LYS A 3 -25.03 -17.93 11.83
CA LYS A 3 -24.19 -17.60 13.00
C LYS A 3 -22.69 -17.81 12.71
N GLY A 4 -22.33 -18.96 12.12
CA GLY A 4 -20.96 -19.27 11.71
C GLY A 4 -20.42 -18.40 10.58
N PHE A 5 -21.29 -17.95 9.66
CA PHE A 5 -20.92 -16.97 8.64
C PHE A 5 -20.61 -15.60 9.25
N ARG A 6 -21.44 -15.15 10.21
CA ARG A 6 -21.16 -13.92 10.97
C ARG A 6 -19.84 -14.02 11.74
N GLU A 7 -19.58 -15.13 12.43
CA GLU A 7 -18.30 -15.39 13.13
C GLU A 7 -17.09 -15.38 12.18
N PHE A 8 -17.27 -15.88 10.95
CA PHE A 8 -16.22 -15.89 9.92
C PHE A 8 -15.91 -14.50 9.39
N ILE A 9 -16.94 -13.71 9.07
CA ILE A 9 -16.79 -12.33 8.59
C ILE A 9 -16.23 -11.44 9.71
N LEU A 10 -16.67 -11.62 10.97
CA LEU A 10 -16.14 -10.85 12.11
C LEU A 10 -14.66 -11.12 12.42
N ARG A 11 -14.03 -12.09 11.76
CA ARG A 11 -12.57 -12.23 11.76
C ARG A 11 -12.01 -11.08 10.91
N GLY A 12 -11.70 -9.94 11.55
CA GLY A 12 -11.39 -8.65 10.92
C GLY A 12 -10.51 -8.68 9.66
N ASN A 13 -9.49 -9.54 9.64
CA ASN A 13 -8.62 -9.77 8.48
C ASN A 13 -9.38 -10.13 7.18
N VAL A 14 -10.53 -10.80 7.26
CA VAL A 14 -11.35 -11.18 6.09
C VAL A 14 -12.15 -9.99 5.56
N ILE A 15 -12.67 -9.13 6.44
CA ILE A 15 -13.41 -7.93 6.04
C ILE A 15 -12.46 -6.96 5.33
N ASP A 16 -11.28 -6.71 5.91
CA ASP A 16 -10.32 -5.77 5.34
C ASP A 16 -9.84 -6.23 3.96
N LEU A 17 -9.58 -7.54 3.81
CA LEU A 17 -9.26 -8.13 2.51
C LEU A 17 -10.42 -8.01 1.52
N ALA A 18 -11.65 -8.33 1.94
CA ALA A 18 -12.82 -8.24 1.07
C ALA A 18 -13.07 -6.81 0.59
N VAL A 19 -12.94 -5.82 1.48
CA VAL A 19 -13.07 -4.40 1.16
C VAL A 19 -11.98 -3.97 0.18
N ALA A 20 -10.72 -4.37 0.41
CA ALA A 20 -9.62 -4.07 -0.49
C ALA A 20 -9.86 -4.59 -1.91
N VAL A 21 -10.34 -5.84 -2.05
CA VAL A 21 -10.63 -6.45 -3.36
C VAL A 21 -11.78 -5.73 -4.07
N VAL A 22 -12.88 -5.44 -3.36
CA VAL A 22 -14.05 -4.77 -3.96
C VAL A 22 -13.71 -3.35 -4.41
N ILE A 23 -13.00 -2.58 -3.57
CA ILE A 23 -12.57 -1.22 -3.92
C ILE A 23 -11.58 -1.26 -5.08
N GLY A 24 -10.62 -2.19 -5.07
CA GLY A 24 -9.65 -2.35 -6.16
C GLY A 24 -10.33 -2.65 -7.51
N ALA A 25 -11.32 -3.54 -7.51
CA ALA A 25 -12.09 -3.88 -8.71
C ALA A 25 -12.91 -2.69 -9.23
N ALA A 26 -13.64 -2.00 -8.33
CA ALA A 26 -14.45 -0.84 -8.69
C ALA A 26 -13.59 0.29 -9.25
N PHE A 27 -12.45 0.58 -8.62
CA PHE A 27 -11.53 1.61 -9.08
C PHE A 27 -10.93 1.26 -10.45
N THR A 28 -10.48 0.02 -10.63
CA THR A 28 -9.97 -0.47 -11.92
C THR A 28 -11.01 -0.29 -13.03
N ALA A 29 -12.29 -0.57 -12.75
CA ALA A 29 -13.38 -0.36 -13.71
C ALA A 29 -13.56 1.13 -14.08
N VAL A 30 -13.46 2.05 -13.11
CA VAL A 30 -13.53 3.50 -13.36
C VAL A 30 -12.36 3.96 -14.25
N VAL A 31 -11.13 3.56 -13.93
CA VAL A 31 -9.97 3.94 -14.74
C VAL A 31 -10.08 3.35 -16.14
N ASN A 32 -10.42 2.06 -16.27
CA ASN A 32 -10.60 1.43 -17.57
C ASN A 32 -11.67 2.14 -18.40
N SER A 33 -12.79 2.57 -17.79
CA SER A 33 -13.81 3.35 -18.48
C SER A 33 -13.28 4.69 -19.00
N ILE A 34 -12.48 5.40 -18.20
CA ILE A 34 -11.86 6.66 -18.62
C ILE A 34 -10.91 6.42 -19.79
N VAL A 35 -10.05 5.40 -19.72
CA VAL A 35 -9.11 5.15 -20.82
C VAL A 35 -9.83 4.68 -22.08
N ALA A 36 -10.80 3.77 -21.95
CA ALA A 36 -11.57 3.27 -23.08
C ALA A 36 -12.41 4.36 -23.77
N ASN A 37 -13.03 5.27 -23.02
CA ASN A 37 -13.96 6.24 -23.57
C ASN A 37 -13.33 7.60 -23.90
N ILE A 38 -12.21 7.97 -23.28
CA ILE A 38 -11.56 9.27 -23.49
C ILE A 38 -10.23 9.10 -24.23
N PHE A 39 -9.35 8.24 -23.74
CA PHE A 39 -8.00 8.14 -24.30
C PHE A 39 -7.94 7.31 -25.58
N ASN A 40 -8.61 6.16 -25.65
CA ASN A 40 -8.60 5.31 -26.84
C ASN A 40 -9.10 6.04 -28.11
N PRO A 41 -10.19 6.84 -28.08
CA PRO A 41 -10.60 7.63 -29.24
C PRO A 41 -9.56 8.69 -29.67
N ILE A 42 -8.91 9.36 -28.71
CA ILE A 42 -7.87 10.38 -29.00
C ILE A 42 -6.65 9.72 -29.65
N ILE A 43 -6.24 8.57 -29.12
CA ILE A 43 -5.11 7.82 -29.66
C ILE A 43 -5.47 7.26 -31.04
N GLY A 44 -6.65 6.66 -31.21
CA GLY A 44 -7.15 6.17 -32.51
C GLY A 44 -7.18 7.28 -33.57
N ALA A 45 -7.67 8.47 -33.21
CA ALA A 45 -7.67 9.64 -34.09
C ALA A 45 -6.25 10.07 -34.52
N LEU A 46 -5.26 10.01 -33.63
CA LEU A 46 -3.88 10.36 -33.92
C LEU A 46 -3.20 9.36 -34.87
N PHE A 47 -3.54 8.08 -34.77
CA PHE A 47 -3.00 7.01 -35.60
C PHE A 47 -3.83 6.70 -36.86
N ARG A 48 -4.89 7.47 -37.14
CA ARG A 48 -5.86 7.24 -38.24
C ARG A 48 -6.44 5.81 -38.24
N ALA A 49 -6.69 5.26 -37.07
CA ALA A 49 -7.26 3.93 -36.88
C ALA A 49 -8.50 4.03 -35.97
N ASP A 50 -9.52 3.20 -36.21
CA ASP A 50 -10.73 3.17 -35.38
C ASP A 50 -10.42 2.75 -33.92
N SER A 51 -9.28 2.06 -33.71
CA SER A 51 -8.71 1.74 -32.40
C SER A 51 -7.21 1.41 -32.51
N LEU A 52 -6.49 1.43 -31.39
CA LEU A 52 -5.10 0.95 -31.34
C LEU A 52 -4.97 -0.50 -31.83
N ASP A 53 -5.99 -1.35 -31.62
CA ASP A 53 -6.01 -2.74 -32.07
C ASP A 53 -5.98 -2.90 -33.60
N SER A 54 -6.40 -1.86 -34.33
CA SER A 54 -6.45 -1.84 -35.80
C SER A 54 -5.24 -1.14 -36.44
N ALA A 55 -4.37 -0.50 -35.65
CA ALA A 55 -3.14 0.11 -36.13
C ALA A 55 -2.02 -0.95 -36.26
N GLY A 56 -1.62 -1.30 -37.48
CA GLY A 56 -0.48 -2.19 -37.72
C GLY A 56 -0.79 -3.69 -37.64
N ILE A 57 -1.92 -4.11 -38.23
CA ILE A 57 -2.20 -5.53 -38.48
C ILE A 57 -1.20 -6.03 -39.53
N VAL A 58 -0.31 -6.95 -39.13
CA VAL A 58 0.53 -7.71 -40.04
C VAL A 58 -0.07 -9.11 -40.12
N ALA A 59 -0.71 -9.43 -41.24
CA ALA A 59 -1.20 -10.77 -41.51
C ALA A 59 -0.02 -11.67 -41.90
N ILE A 60 0.21 -12.75 -41.15
CA ILE A 60 1.16 -13.81 -41.51
C ILE A 60 0.33 -15.08 -41.72
N GLY A 61 -0.04 -15.36 -42.98
CA GLY A 61 -0.94 -16.47 -43.30
C GLY A 61 -2.35 -16.23 -42.73
N ASP A 62 -2.94 -17.25 -42.08
CA ASP A 62 -4.24 -17.15 -41.39
C ASP A 62 -4.15 -16.49 -39.99
N ALA A 63 -2.94 -16.11 -39.54
CA ALA A 63 -2.75 -15.49 -38.24
C ALA A 63 -2.64 -13.96 -38.36
N GLU A 64 -3.56 -13.25 -37.69
CA GLU A 64 -3.49 -11.81 -37.52
C GLU A 64 -2.61 -11.45 -36.31
N ILE A 65 -1.41 -10.90 -36.55
CA ILE A 65 -0.60 -10.34 -35.47
C ILE A 65 -1.00 -8.87 -35.27
N LYS A 66 -1.70 -8.61 -34.16
CA LYS A 66 -2.20 -7.28 -33.78
C LYS A 66 -1.18 -6.54 -32.93
N PHE A 67 -0.07 -6.11 -33.54
CA PHE A 67 0.96 -5.32 -32.84
C PHE A 67 0.39 -4.04 -32.20
N GLY A 68 -0.61 -3.44 -32.85
CA GLY A 68 -1.34 -2.29 -32.31
C GLY A 68 -2.09 -2.58 -31.01
N ALA A 69 -2.63 -3.78 -30.83
CA ALA A 69 -3.31 -4.17 -29.59
C ALA A 69 -2.33 -4.26 -28.42
N VAL A 70 -1.12 -4.79 -28.66
CA VAL A 70 -0.06 -4.87 -27.65
C VAL A 70 0.43 -3.46 -27.28
N LEU A 71 0.68 -2.61 -28.27
CA LEU A 71 1.08 -1.22 -28.03
C LEU A 71 -0.02 -0.45 -27.29
N GLY A 72 -1.28 -0.68 -27.64
CA GLY A 72 -2.44 -0.12 -26.96
C GLY A 72 -2.53 -0.56 -25.49
N ALA A 73 -2.31 -1.84 -25.21
CA ALA A 73 -2.26 -2.37 -23.85
C ALA A 73 -1.12 -1.74 -23.01
N ILE A 74 0.04 -1.48 -23.61
CA ILE A 74 1.16 -0.79 -22.95
C ILE A 74 0.78 0.66 -22.63
N ILE A 75 0.21 1.38 -23.59
CA ILE A 75 -0.22 2.77 -23.39
C ILE A 75 -1.31 2.83 -22.31
N GLN A 76 -2.30 1.93 -22.36
CA GLN A 76 -3.32 1.75 -21.33
C GLN A 76 -2.70 1.55 -19.94
N PHE A 77 -1.74 0.64 -19.82
CA PHE A 77 -1.06 0.36 -18.55
C PHE A 77 -0.34 1.60 -18.02
N LEU A 78 0.37 2.34 -18.87
CA LEU A 78 1.06 3.57 -18.49
C LEU A 78 0.08 4.65 -18.02
N ILE A 79 -1.06 4.83 -18.71
CA ILE A 79 -2.09 5.79 -18.29
C ILE A 79 -2.66 5.42 -16.93
N VAL A 80 -3.02 4.15 -16.72
CA VAL A 80 -3.51 3.64 -15.43
C VAL A 80 -2.49 3.92 -14.32
N ALA A 81 -1.21 3.63 -14.56
CA ALA A 81 -0.14 3.86 -13.59
C ALA A 81 -0.01 5.35 -13.23
N VAL A 82 -0.09 6.25 -14.22
CA VAL A 82 -0.05 7.71 -14.00
C VAL A 82 -1.25 8.17 -13.18
N VAL A 83 -2.45 7.71 -13.51
CA VAL A 83 -3.68 8.08 -12.77
C VAL A 83 -3.60 7.60 -11.32
N VAL A 84 -3.21 6.34 -11.09
CA VAL A 84 -3.05 5.78 -9.73
C VAL A 84 -2.01 6.58 -8.94
N TYR A 85 -0.88 6.91 -9.57
CA TYR A 85 0.18 7.68 -8.93
C TYR A 85 -0.30 9.08 -8.52
N PHE A 86 -0.93 9.83 -9.43
CA PHE A 86 -1.36 11.20 -9.14
C PHE A 86 -2.57 11.28 -8.19
N VAL A 87 -3.48 10.31 -8.22
CA VAL A 87 -4.70 10.35 -7.41
C VAL A 87 -4.49 9.76 -6.01
N PHE A 88 -3.67 8.72 -5.86
CA PHE A 88 -3.45 8.07 -4.56
C PHE A 88 -2.04 8.32 -4.02
N VAL A 89 -1.00 8.00 -4.78
CA VAL A 89 0.38 8.01 -4.27
C VAL A 89 0.80 9.44 -3.92
N LEU A 90 0.58 10.40 -4.82
CA LEU A 90 1.00 11.79 -4.62
C LEU A 90 0.28 12.47 -3.44
N PRO A 91 -1.06 12.42 -3.30
CA PRO A 91 -1.76 13.04 -2.17
C PRO A 91 -1.42 12.36 -0.85
N ILE A 92 -1.35 11.02 -0.82
CA ILE A 92 -0.95 10.30 0.38
C ILE A 92 0.48 10.67 0.77
N ASN A 93 1.41 10.75 -0.19
CA ASN A 93 2.79 11.17 0.06
C ASN A 93 2.87 12.63 0.54
N HIS A 94 2.01 13.52 0.03
CA HIS A 94 1.96 14.93 0.44
C HIS A 94 1.36 15.11 1.83
N LEU A 95 0.27 14.40 2.15
CA LEU A 95 -0.36 14.41 3.48
C LEU A 95 0.57 13.82 4.53
N LYS A 96 1.28 12.72 4.20
CA LYS A 96 2.34 12.16 5.02
C LYS A 96 3.39 13.23 5.32
N LYS A 97 3.99 13.86 4.30
CA LYS A 97 4.98 14.94 4.48
C LYS A 97 4.46 16.11 5.33
N ALA A 98 3.20 16.51 5.16
CA ALA A 98 2.59 17.57 5.96
C ALA A 98 2.38 17.16 7.43
N ALA A 99 1.93 15.94 7.69
CA ALA A 99 1.81 15.40 9.05
C ALA A 99 3.18 15.24 9.73
N PHE A 100 4.24 14.95 8.96
CA PHE A 100 5.62 14.84 9.46
C PHE A 100 6.29 16.20 9.70
N ALA A 101 6.00 17.22 8.87
CA ALA A 101 6.44 18.60 9.10
C ALA A 101 5.88 19.18 10.41
N ILE A 102 4.69 18.74 10.83
CA ILE A 102 4.08 19.11 12.11
C ILE A 102 4.74 18.35 13.28
N LYS A 103 5.28 17.15 13.07
CA LYS A 103 5.91 16.30 14.10
C LYS A 103 7.44 16.47 14.25
N GLY A 104 8.10 17.23 13.39
CA GLY A 104 9.51 17.65 13.56
C GLY A 104 10.57 16.56 13.37
N THR A 105 10.24 15.42 12.76
CA THR A 105 11.20 14.32 12.50
C THR A 105 11.91 14.45 11.15
N PRO A 106 13.23 14.14 11.04
CA PRO A 106 14.00 14.30 9.80
C PRO A 106 13.55 13.35 8.68
N ALA A 107 13.57 13.84 7.44
CA ALA A 107 13.09 13.11 6.25
C ALA A 107 13.86 11.81 5.91
N GLU A 108 15.02 11.55 6.51
CA GLU A 108 15.84 10.35 6.25
C GLU A 108 15.31 9.08 6.95
N SER A 109 14.42 9.19 7.94
CA SER A 109 13.78 8.00 8.53
C SER A 109 12.74 7.35 7.61
N LEU A 110 12.42 7.97 6.47
CA LEU A 110 11.33 7.58 5.58
C LEU A 110 11.58 6.31 4.75
N GLU A 111 12.83 5.86 4.59
CA GLU A 111 13.08 4.53 4.01
C GLU A 111 12.68 3.41 5.00
N LYS A 112 12.67 3.72 6.30
CA LYS A 112 12.18 2.83 7.36
C LYS A 112 10.68 2.97 7.63
N THR A 113 10.06 4.09 7.26
CA THR A 113 8.62 4.40 7.51
C THR A 113 7.61 3.53 6.73
N ASN A 114 8.02 2.59 5.87
CA ASN A 114 7.12 1.47 5.55
C ASN A 114 6.69 0.69 6.82
N GLU A 115 7.37 0.91 7.95
CA GLU A 115 7.12 0.34 9.28
C GLU A 115 6.15 1.16 10.17
N GLU A 116 5.77 2.40 9.85
CA GLU A 116 4.83 3.18 10.71
C GLU A 116 3.35 2.81 10.50
N LEU A 117 3.04 1.53 10.67
CA LEU A 117 1.82 1.12 11.37
C LEU A 117 1.93 1.64 12.83
N PRO A 118 0.81 1.79 13.59
CA PRO A 118 0.94 1.86 15.06
C PRO A 118 1.89 0.74 15.50
N PRO A 119 2.80 0.99 16.47
CA PRO A 119 3.85 0.04 16.80
C PRO A 119 3.21 -1.32 16.96
N THR A 120 3.63 -2.24 16.11
CA THR A 120 3.05 -3.56 16.05
C THR A 120 3.16 -4.16 17.45
N GLU A 121 2.25 -5.07 17.81
CA GLU A 121 2.32 -5.72 19.12
C GLU A 121 3.72 -6.28 19.39
N THR A 122 4.45 -6.68 18.35
CA THR A 122 5.85 -7.11 18.42
C THR A 122 6.81 -6.00 18.83
N GLU A 123 6.68 -4.78 18.30
CA GLU A 123 7.53 -3.64 18.68
C GLU A 123 7.28 -3.20 20.12
N LEU A 124 6.01 -3.15 20.55
CA LEU A 124 5.67 -2.88 21.95
C LEU A 124 6.24 -3.96 22.88
N LEU A 125 6.21 -5.23 22.46
CA LEU A 125 6.79 -6.33 23.24
C LEU A 125 8.32 -6.24 23.31
N ILE A 126 9.00 -5.78 22.26
CA ILE A 126 10.44 -5.52 22.26
C ILE A 126 10.76 -4.37 23.24
N GLU A 127 10.01 -3.28 23.19
CA GLU A 127 10.19 -2.15 24.10
C GLU A 127 9.97 -2.57 25.56
N ILE A 128 8.90 -3.33 25.86
CA ILE A 128 8.66 -3.88 27.21
C ILE A 128 9.79 -4.81 27.65
N ARG A 129 10.29 -5.68 26.76
CA ARG A 129 11.43 -6.58 27.07
C ARG A 129 12.66 -5.77 27.46
N ASP A 130 12.96 -4.72 26.70
CA ASP A 130 14.15 -3.92 26.91
C ASP A 130 14.04 -3.07 28.18
N LEU A 131 12.85 -2.51 28.45
CA LEU A 131 12.54 -1.84 29.73
C LEU A 131 12.66 -2.79 30.93
N LEU A 132 12.16 -4.02 30.82
CA LEU A 132 12.29 -5.04 31.87
C LEU A 132 13.73 -5.50 32.07
N ALA A 133 14.50 -5.63 30.98
CA ALA A 133 15.92 -5.97 31.05
C ALA A 133 16.72 -4.86 31.74
N ALA A 134 16.45 -3.59 31.41
CA ALA A 134 17.04 -2.44 32.06
C ALA A 134 16.68 -2.37 33.55
N GLN A 135 15.41 -2.64 33.90
CA GLN A 135 14.95 -2.66 35.28
C GLN A 135 15.58 -3.80 36.10
N ARG A 136 15.76 -4.99 35.51
CA ARG A 136 16.48 -6.11 36.14
C ARG A 136 17.97 -5.82 36.33
N ALA A 137 18.60 -5.16 35.36
CA ALA A 137 20.00 -4.75 35.47
C ALA A 137 20.18 -3.71 36.59
N ALA A 138 19.27 -2.74 36.70
CA ALA A 138 19.29 -1.75 37.77
C ALA A 138 19.07 -2.38 39.17
N ALA A 139 18.19 -3.37 39.29
CA ALA A 139 17.95 -4.09 40.54
C ALA A 139 19.11 -5.01 40.96
N ALA A 140 19.95 -5.45 40.00
CA ALA A 140 21.13 -6.27 40.28
C ALA A 140 22.34 -5.44 40.76
N ASP A 141 22.34 -4.14 40.47
CA ASP A 141 23.42 -3.20 40.83
C ASP A 141 23.14 -2.48 42.17
N GLU A 142 22.01 -2.75 42.82
CA GLU A 142 21.67 -2.20 44.13
C GLU A 142 22.48 -2.93 45.23
N PRO A 143 23.36 -2.24 45.99
CA PRO A 143 24.18 -2.88 47.02
C PRO A 143 23.31 -3.50 48.11
N PRO A 144 23.71 -4.63 48.72
CA PRO A 144 22.92 -5.27 49.76
C PRO A 144 22.68 -4.26 50.89
N ALA A 145 21.41 -3.98 51.18
CA ALA A 145 20.99 -3.06 52.22
C ALA A 145 21.78 -3.37 53.50
N THR A 146 22.67 -2.44 53.89
CA THR A 146 23.42 -2.55 55.13
C THR A 146 22.40 -2.64 56.25
N GLY A 147 22.25 -3.84 56.82
CA GLY A 147 21.27 -4.16 57.83
C GLY A 147 21.32 -3.11 58.93
N HIS A 148 20.22 -2.39 59.10
CA HIS A 148 20.02 -1.54 60.26
C HIS A 148 19.84 -2.50 61.45
N VAL A 149 20.93 -2.79 62.16
CA VAL A 149 20.89 -3.52 63.42
C VAL A 149 20.23 -2.59 64.44
N PRO A 150 19.03 -2.90 64.96
CA PRO A 150 18.42 -2.10 66.00
C PRO A 150 19.30 -2.19 67.26
N LYS A 151 19.80 -1.05 67.72
CA LYS A 151 20.49 -0.96 69.02
C LYS A 151 19.44 -1.12 70.12
N HIS A 152 19.67 -2.11 70.97
CA HIS A 152 19.02 -2.25 72.28
C HIS A 152 19.24 -1.01 73.14
#